data_AF-A0A916MBG0-F1
#
_entry.id   AF-A0A916MBG0-F1
#
_cell.length_a   1.000
_cell.length_b   1.000
_cell.length_c   1.000
_cell.angle_alpha   90.00
_cell.angle_beta   90.00
_cell.angle_gamma   90.00
#
_symmetry.space_group_name_H-M   'P 1'
#
loop_
_entity.id
_entity.type
_entity.pdbx_description
1 polymer ?
#
loop_
_entity_poly.entity_id
_entity_poly.type
_entity_poly.pdbx_seq_one_letter_code
_entity_poly.pdbx_strand_id
1 'polypeptide(L)'
;MFFGADAFLRLLAAYRVVWLSGRFGGGKTSLGVWLAAWLTANKYAANIVSNIDISGRAFPVPVPLKDSAIMLDEAWMYVDTWNDVKSYAAFLRKMNLYLIMPSVWPPHPRLRILEVHRIFNGRVVGLPFWVYRWSLSMASIGEKGFFALFYPERCFQFYDTEYIPKDDGGIVAAMASTIGELPESDGDKRGRKRRSGRQTTAASAGGIGSVEEVARRLDDAAERLEVVRRYSSGKRR
;
A
#
# COMPACT_ATOMS: atom_id res chain seq x y z
N MET A 1 -13.68 16.48 -9.32
CA MET A 1 -12.73 17.61 -9.47
C MET A 1 -12.18 17.99 -8.11
N PHE A 2 -10.88 18.24 -8.00
CA PHE A 2 -10.23 18.64 -6.75
C PHE A 2 -10.19 20.16 -6.60
N PHE A 3 -10.43 20.68 -5.39
CA PHE A 3 -10.31 22.09 -5.04
C PHE A 3 -9.40 22.26 -3.82
N GLY A 4 -8.38 23.13 -3.93
CA GLY A 4 -7.40 23.37 -2.87
C GLY A 4 -6.51 22.15 -2.56
N ALA A 5 -6.40 21.21 -3.49
CA ALA A 5 -5.68 19.95 -3.28
C ALA A 5 -4.21 19.99 -3.73
N ASP A 6 -3.70 21.13 -4.21
CA ASP A 6 -2.38 21.22 -4.85
C ASP A 6 -1.25 20.71 -3.96
N ALA A 7 -1.22 21.12 -2.69
CA ALA A 7 -0.23 20.65 -1.72
C ALA A 7 -0.31 19.13 -1.53
N PHE A 8 -1.53 18.60 -1.31
CA PHE A 8 -1.76 17.18 -1.13
C PHE A 8 -1.36 16.35 -2.37
N LEU A 9 -1.75 16.79 -3.56
CA LEU A 9 -1.45 16.10 -4.82
C LEU A 9 0.06 16.10 -5.13
N ARG A 10 0.77 17.18 -4.79
CA ARG A 10 2.24 17.23 -4.86
C ARG A 10 2.90 16.26 -3.87
N LEU A 11 2.37 16.17 -2.65
CA LEU A 11 2.83 15.20 -1.66
C LEU A 11 2.58 13.76 -2.12
N LEU A 12 1.40 13.45 -2.66
CA LEU A 12 1.11 12.15 -3.26
C LEU A 12 2.08 11.82 -4.39
N ALA A 13 2.36 12.79 -5.27
CA ALA A 13 3.30 12.60 -6.37
C ALA A 13 4.74 12.33 -5.87
N ALA A 14 5.16 12.99 -4.79
CA ALA A 14 6.49 12.88 -4.21
C ALA A 14 6.69 11.59 -3.41
N TYR A 15 5.75 11.27 -2.52
CA TYR A 15 5.84 10.12 -1.60
C TYR A 15 5.35 8.82 -2.24
N ARG A 16 4.50 8.90 -3.27
CA ARG A 16 3.96 7.76 -4.03
C ARG A 16 3.21 6.73 -3.20
N VAL A 17 2.81 7.10 -2.00
CA VAL A 17 2.02 6.26 -1.10
C VAL A 17 0.98 7.13 -0.43
N VAL A 18 -0.24 6.64 -0.33
CA VAL A 18 -1.29 7.27 0.45
C VAL A 18 -2.20 6.23 1.08
N TRP A 19 -2.47 6.40 2.37
CA TRP A 19 -3.51 5.67 3.07
C TRP A 19 -4.78 6.52 3.14
N LEU A 20 -5.88 5.99 2.59
CA LEU A 20 -7.19 6.62 2.69
C LEU A 20 -7.94 5.97 3.85
N SER A 21 -7.99 6.67 4.98
CA SER A 21 -8.59 6.21 6.23
C SER A 21 -10.04 6.69 6.38
N GLY A 22 -10.76 6.11 7.35
CA GLY A 22 -12.12 6.51 7.71
C GLY A 22 -13.09 5.34 7.85
N ARG A 23 -14.35 5.64 8.20
CA ARG A 23 -15.39 4.63 8.43
C ARG A 23 -15.82 3.87 7.17
N PHE A 24 -16.54 2.76 7.37
CA PHE A 24 -17.30 2.09 6.31
C PHE A 24 -18.30 3.06 5.66
N GLY A 25 -18.47 2.99 4.34
CA GLY A 25 -19.25 4.00 3.59
C GLY A 25 -18.62 5.40 3.55
N GLY A 26 -17.34 5.51 3.94
CA GLY A 26 -16.57 6.76 4.01
C GLY A 26 -16.22 7.40 2.66
N GLY A 27 -16.50 6.72 1.54
CA GLY A 27 -16.06 7.16 0.21
C GLY A 27 -14.54 7.06 0.00
N LYS A 28 -13.88 6.12 0.69
CA LYS A 28 -12.43 5.90 0.62
C LYS A 28 -12.03 5.36 -0.76
N THR A 29 -12.68 4.28 -1.18
CA THR A 29 -12.55 3.67 -2.51
C THR A 29 -12.81 4.70 -3.61
N SER A 30 -13.87 5.50 -3.47
CA SER A 30 -14.21 6.59 -4.40
C SER A 30 -13.10 7.62 -4.55
N LEU A 31 -12.51 8.08 -3.43
CA LEU A 31 -11.35 8.97 -3.49
C LEU A 31 -10.15 8.26 -4.14
N GLY A 32 -9.94 6.98 -3.85
CA GLY A 32 -8.89 6.17 -4.49
C GLY A 32 -9.00 6.16 -6.01
N VAL A 33 -10.21 5.92 -6.55
CA VAL A 33 -10.49 5.97 -7.99
C VAL A 33 -10.19 7.35 -8.57
N TRP A 34 -10.62 8.42 -7.88
CA TRP A 34 -10.33 9.80 -8.31
C TRP A 34 -8.83 10.11 -8.33
N LEU A 35 -8.06 9.60 -7.37
CA LEU A 35 -6.61 9.79 -7.33
C LEU A 35 -5.91 8.98 -8.43
N ALA A 36 -6.30 7.74 -8.66
CA ALA A 36 -5.77 6.92 -9.75
C ALA A 36 -6.03 7.58 -11.11
N ALA A 37 -7.27 8.06 -11.34
CA ALA A 37 -7.63 8.79 -12.55
C ALA A 37 -6.85 10.11 -12.70
N TRP A 38 -6.61 10.83 -11.61
CA TRP A 38 -5.80 12.06 -11.64
C TRP A 38 -4.34 11.77 -11.99
N LEU A 39 -3.74 10.72 -11.42
CA LEU A 39 -2.37 10.31 -11.72
C LEU A 39 -2.20 9.94 -13.20
N THR A 40 -3.15 9.21 -13.78
CA THR A 40 -3.08 8.83 -15.20
C THR A 40 -3.38 10.00 -16.14
N ALA A 41 -4.38 10.82 -15.83
CA ALA A 41 -4.70 12.01 -16.61
C ALA A 41 -3.53 13.00 -16.69
N ASN A 42 -2.77 13.15 -15.61
CA ASN A 42 -1.60 14.02 -15.53
C ASN A 42 -0.27 13.33 -15.88
N LYS A 43 -0.31 12.12 -16.43
CA LYS A 43 0.87 11.36 -16.90
C LYS A 43 1.90 11.03 -15.80
N TYR A 44 1.48 11.01 -14.54
CA TYR A 44 2.30 10.48 -13.45
C TYR A 44 2.37 8.94 -13.51
N ALA A 45 1.29 8.30 -13.93
CA ALA A 45 1.20 6.87 -14.19
C ALA A 45 0.63 6.63 -15.60
N ALA A 46 1.03 5.53 -16.25
CA ALA A 46 0.48 5.05 -17.50
C ALA A 46 -0.71 4.12 -17.29
N ASN A 47 -0.70 3.31 -16.24
CA ASN A 47 -1.70 2.28 -15.98
C ASN A 47 -2.40 2.48 -14.63
N ILE A 48 -3.63 1.96 -14.53
CA ILE A 48 -4.31 1.72 -13.25
C ILE A 48 -4.31 0.21 -13.01
N VAL A 49 -3.89 -0.21 -11.82
CA VAL A 49 -3.91 -1.62 -11.41
C VAL A 49 -4.66 -1.72 -10.09
N SER A 50 -5.58 -2.68 -9.97
CA SER A 50 -6.37 -2.82 -8.74
C SER A 50 -6.86 -4.24 -8.49
N ASN A 51 -7.04 -4.56 -7.20
CA ASN A 51 -7.68 -5.79 -6.73
C ASN A 51 -9.22 -5.74 -6.78
N ILE A 52 -9.80 -4.57 -7.07
CA ILE A 52 -11.22 -4.44 -7.39
C ILE A 52 -11.39 -4.11 -8.87
N ASP A 53 -12.57 -4.38 -9.42
CA ASP A 53 -12.85 -4.05 -10.82
C ASP A 53 -13.10 -2.54 -10.97
N ILE A 54 -12.20 -1.88 -11.71
CA ILE A 54 -12.25 -0.44 -11.98
C ILE A 54 -12.16 -0.27 -13.50
N SER A 55 -13.04 0.57 -14.05
CA SER A 55 -13.01 0.94 -15.46
C SER A 55 -11.64 1.48 -15.86
N GLY A 56 -11.08 0.91 -16.93
CA GLY A 56 -9.76 1.28 -17.43
C GLY A 56 -8.58 0.69 -16.65
N ARG A 57 -8.82 -0.25 -15.72
CA ARG A 57 -7.71 -1.00 -15.11
C ARG A 57 -7.02 -1.90 -16.13
N ALA A 58 -5.71 -2.06 -15.99
CA ALA A 58 -4.95 -3.05 -16.71
C ALA A 58 -5.20 -4.43 -16.11
N PHE A 59 -5.82 -5.32 -16.88
CA PHE A 59 -6.05 -6.72 -16.51
C PHE A 59 -5.78 -7.63 -17.72
N PRO A 60 -4.94 -8.68 -17.60
CA PRO A 60 -4.16 -9.05 -16.41
C PRO A 60 -3.14 -7.97 -16.01
N VAL A 61 -2.63 -8.04 -14.78
CA VAL A 61 -1.64 -7.07 -14.28
C VAL A 61 -0.38 -7.13 -15.16
N PRO A 62 0.13 -5.98 -15.66
CA PRO A 62 1.27 -5.97 -16.57
C PRO A 62 2.55 -6.45 -15.86
N VAL A 63 3.36 -7.20 -16.60
CA VAL A 63 4.71 -7.62 -16.22
C VAL A 63 5.65 -7.19 -17.34
N PRO A 64 6.62 -6.28 -17.08
CA PRO A 64 6.97 -5.70 -15.79
C PRO A 64 5.92 -4.68 -15.29
N LEU A 65 5.67 -4.68 -13.97
CA LEU A 65 4.81 -3.71 -13.29
C LEU A 65 5.57 -2.38 -13.16
N LYS A 66 5.30 -1.45 -14.07
CA LYS A 66 5.90 -0.11 -14.15
C LYS A 66 4.86 0.97 -14.41
N ASP A 67 5.20 2.20 -14.04
CA ASP A 67 4.41 3.41 -14.36
C ASP A 67 2.92 3.22 -14.05
N SER A 68 2.62 2.77 -12.83
CA SER A 68 1.27 2.30 -12.47
C SER A 68 0.75 2.95 -11.19
N ALA A 69 -0.50 3.37 -11.22
CA ALA A 69 -1.28 3.68 -10.03
C ALA A 69 -1.93 2.39 -9.51
N ILE A 70 -1.38 1.86 -8.42
CA ILE A 70 -1.85 0.66 -7.75
C ILE A 70 -2.87 1.06 -6.70
N MET A 71 -4.12 0.61 -6.87
CA MET A 71 -5.19 0.80 -5.89
C MET A 71 -5.51 -0.52 -5.23
N LEU A 72 -5.23 -0.62 -3.93
CA LEU A 72 -5.41 -1.83 -3.14
C LEU A 72 -6.51 -1.59 -2.11
N ASP A 73 -7.76 -1.93 -2.44
CA ASP A 73 -8.88 -1.78 -1.51
C ASP A 73 -8.79 -2.82 -0.38
N GLU A 74 -9.23 -2.44 0.81
CA GLU A 74 -9.01 -3.19 2.07
C GLU A 74 -7.52 -3.54 2.29
N ALA A 75 -6.63 -2.57 2.02
CA ALA A 75 -5.17 -2.75 2.03
C ALA A 75 -4.59 -3.38 3.31
N TRP A 76 -5.25 -3.23 4.46
CA TRP A 76 -4.81 -3.82 5.73
C TRP A 76 -4.66 -5.36 5.65
N MET A 77 -5.41 -6.04 4.78
CA MET A 77 -5.34 -7.48 4.61
C MET A 77 -4.06 -7.95 3.91
N TYR A 78 -3.44 -7.08 3.11
CA TYR A 78 -2.31 -7.41 2.24
C TYR A 78 -0.99 -6.78 2.69
N VAL A 79 -1.07 -5.80 3.59
CA VAL A 79 0.04 -4.96 4.02
C VAL A 79 0.06 -4.91 5.55
N ASP A 80 0.16 -6.08 6.16
CA ASP A 80 0.16 -6.24 7.63
C ASP A 80 1.57 -6.48 8.17
N THR A 81 2.42 -7.18 7.42
CA THR A 81 3.77 -7.55 7.89
C THR A 81 4.86 -6.67 7.29
N TRP A 82 6.04 -6.68 7.93
CA TRP A 82 7.20 -5.97 7.42
C TRP A 82 7.68 -6.47 6.05
N ASN A 83 7.52 -7.77 5.78
CA ASN A 83 7.89 -8.34 4.47
C ASN A 83 6.98 -7.82 3.37
N ASP A 84 5.68 -7.68 3.63
CA ASP A 84 4.73 -7.09 2.67
C ASP A 84 5.12 -5.65 2.34
N VAL A 85 5.44 -4.87 3.37
CA VAL A 85 5.93 -3.49 3.19
C VAL A 85 7.17 -3.45 2.32
N LYS A 86 8.16 -4.34 2.54
CA LYS A 86 9.36 -4.38 1.71
C LYS A 86 9.01 -4.64 0.25
N SER A 87 8.12 -5.59 0.00
CA SER A 87 7.65 -5.93 -1.36
C SER A 87 7.06 -4.70 -2.04
N TYR A 88 6.10 -4.02 -1.40
CA TYR A 88 5.46 -2.85 -2.00
C TYR A 88 6.36 -1.60 -2.06
N ALA A 89 7.08 -1.30 -0.97
CA ALA A 89 7.80 -0.03 -0.80
C ALA A 89 9.10 0.05 -1.60
N ALA A 90 9.81 -1.06 -1.77
CA ALA A 90 11.15 -1.05 -2.37
C ALA A 90 11.17 -0.55 -3.83
N PHE A 91 10.03 -0.63 -4.52
CA PHE A 91 9.92 -0.36 -5.95
C PHE A 91 9.12 0.88 -6.30
N LEU A 92 8.44 1.54 -5.34
CA LEU A 92 7.62 2.73 -5.60
C LEU A 92 8.37 3.79 -6.40
N ARG A 93 9.60 4.10 -6.00
CA ARG A 93 10.42 5.10 -6.70
C ARG A 93 11.03 4.56 -8.01
N LYS A 94 11.64 3.38 -7.97
CA LYS A 94 12.41 2.80 -9.08
C LYS A 94 11.53 2.45 -10.29
N MET A 95 10.30 2.01 -10.02
CA MET A 95 9.37 1.50 -11.04
C MET A 95 8.22 2.46 -11.33
N ASN A 96 8.26 3.65 -10.73
CA ASN A 96 7.20 4.65 -10.87
C ASN A 96 5.81 4.12 -10.50
N LEU A 97 5.73 3.52 -9.32
CA LEU A 97 4.49 2.98 -8.77
C LEU A 97 3.94 3.92 -7.71
N TYR A 98 2.63 4.16 -7.77
CA TYR A 98 1.89 4.92 -6.78
C TYR A 98 0.97 3.96 -6.04
N LEU A 99 1.12 3.85 -4.73
CA LEU A 99 0.33 2.95 -3.90
C LEU A 99 -0.79 3.73 -3.19
N ILE A 100 -2.02 3.48 -3.61
CA ILE A 100 -3.24 4.04 -3.05
C ILE A 100 -3.91 2.94 -2.23
N MET A 101 -4.04 3.16 -0.92
CA MET A 101 -4.54 2.16 0.03
C MET A 101 -5.81 2.65 0.71
N PRO A 102 -6.99 2.49 0.10
CA PRO A 102 -8.24 2.64 0.83
C PRO A 102 -8.40 1.50 1.84
N SER A 103 -8.56 1.85 3.12
CA SER A 103 -8.69 0.84 4.17
C SER A 103 -9.30 1.44 5.44
N VAL A 104 -10.25 0.72 6.06
CA VAL A 104 -10.83 1.14 7.36
C VAL A 104 -9.81 0.93 8.47
N TRP A 105 -9.21 -0.26 8.50
CA TRP A 105 -8.13 -0.58 9.42
C TRP A 105 -6.81 -0.02 8.89
N PRO A 106 -5.91 0.42 9.78
CA PRO A 106 -4.63 0.94 9.33
C PRO A 106 -3.79 -0.17 8.68
N PRO A 107 -3.17 0.09 7.51
CA PRO A 107 -2.10 -0.76 7.01
C PRO A 107 -0.84 -0.57 7.88
N HIS A 108 0.20 -1.34 7.58
CA HIS A 108 1.46 -1.30 8.33
C HIS A 108 1.99 0.13 8.51
N PRO A 109 2.47 0.51 9.72
CA PRO A 109 2.90 1.86 10.08
C PRO A 109 3.79 2.60 9.08
N ARG A 110 4.77 1.89 8.52
CA ARG A 110 5.75 2.44 7.55
C ARG A 110 5.17 2.90 6.22
N LEU A 111 3.95 2.48 5.86
CA LEU A 111 3.26 2.94 4.65
C LEU A 111 2.18 4.00 4.94
N ARG A 112 2.03 4.42 6.20
CA ARG A 112 1.09 5.48 6.63
C ARG A 112 1.71 6.88 6.63
N ILE A 113 2.65 7.15 5.72
CA ILE A 113 3.38 8.42 5.67
C ILE A 113 2.45 9.57 5.32
N LEU A 114 1.61 9.38 4.31
CA LEU A 114 0.57 10.32 3.89
C LEU A 114 -0.80 9.69 4.13
N GLU A 115 -1.60 10.32 4.98
CA GLU A 115 -2.94 9.87 5.35
C GLU A 115 -3.98 10.89 4.89
N VAL A 116 -5.14 10.40 4.44
CA VAL A 116 -6.31 11.22 4.10
C VAL A 116 -7.57 10.60 4.64
N HIS A 117 -8.44 11.39 5.27
CA HIS A 117 -9.81 10.96 5.61
C HIS A 117 -10.84 12.05 5.34
N ARG A 118 -12.06 11.61 5.02
CA ARG A 118 -13.21 12.50 4.83
C ARG A 118 -13.66 13.05 6.18
N ILE A 119 -13.67 14.36 6.33
CA ILE A 119 -14.17 15.05 7.54
C ILE A 119 -15.60 15.57 7.37
N PHE A 120 -16.03 15.84 6.14
CA PHE A 120 -17.35 16.39 5.87
C PHE A 120 -17.94 15.82 4.59
N ASN A 121 -19.25 15.56 4.62
CA ASN A 121 -20.03 15.12 3.47
C ASN A 121 -21.10 16.18 3.16
N GLY A 122 -20.85 17.05 2.18
CA GLY A 122 -21.76 18.12 1.80
C GLY A 122 -23.15 17.66 1.34
N ARG A 123 -23.30 16.40 0.94
CA ARG A 123 -24.62 15.87 0.54
C ARG A 123 -25.66 15.94 1.65
N VAL A 124 -25.23 15.92 2.92
CA VAL A 124 -26.15 16.03 4.07
C VAL A 124 -26.85 17.39 4.14
N VAL A 125 -26.32 18.41 3.46
CA VAL A 125 -26.89 19.76 3.33
C VAL A 125 -27.23 20.13 1.88
N GLY A 126 -27.32 19.14 0.98
CA GLY A 126 -27.66 19.36 -0.43
C GLY A 126 -26.50 19.88 -1.30
N LEU A 127 -25.26 19.88 -0.81
CA LEU A 127 -24.09 20.35 -1.57
C LEU A 127 -23.30 19.18 -2.19
N PRO A 128 -22.86 19.25 -3.46
CA PRO A 128 -22.26 18.13 -4.17
C PRO A 128 -20.73 18.03 -3.95
N PHE A 129 -20.25 18.14 -2.71
CA PHE A 129 -18.83 18.00 -2.41
C PHE A 129 -18.54 17.25 -1.11
N TRP A 130 -17.35 16.68 -1.02
CA TRP A 130 -16.78 16.13 0.20
C TRP A 130 -15.54 16.93 0.60
N VAL A 131 -15.33 17.12 1.90
CA VAL A 131 -14.10 17.74 2.42
C VAL A 131 -13.26 16.68 3.08
N TYR A 132 -11.98 16.69 2.75
CA TYR A 132 -10.97 15.79 3.25
C TYR A 132 -9.94 16.56 4.06
N ARG A 133 -9.45 15.93 5.12
CA ARG A 133 -8.25 16.35 5.82
C ARG A 133 -7.13 15.38 5.47
N TRP A 134 -5.97 15.92 5.13
CA TRP A 134 -4.76 15.14 4.93
C TRP A 134 -3.74 15.45 6.02
N SER A 135 -2.88 14.47 6.30
CA SER A 135 -1.74 14.63 7.20
C SER A 135 -0.54 13.87 6.68
N LEU A 136 0.61 14.53 6.68
CA LEU A 136 1.91 13.93 6.45
C LEU A 136 2.59 13.73 7.81
N SER A 137 3.06 12.51 8.06
CA SER A 137 3.78 12.17 9.28
C SER A 137 5.06 11.40 8.92
N MET A 138 6.19 12.11 8.88
CA MET A 138 7.50 11.50 8.61
C MET A 138 8.55 12.04 9.58
N ALA A 139 9.07 11.17 10.45
CA ALA A 139 10.04 11.53 11.48
C ALA A 139 9.56 12.73 12.32
N SER A 140 10.27 13.86 12.28
CA SER A 140 9.93 15.10 12.99
C SER A 140 9.03 16.05 12.18
N ILE A 141 8.79 15.77 10.91
CA ILE A 141 8.01 16.64 10.02
C ILE A 141 6.55 16.21 10.08
N GLY A 142 5.70 17.15 10.48
CA GLY A 142 4.25 17.00 10.50
C GLY A 142 3.60 18.12 9.71
N GLU A 143 2.91 17.78 8.61
CA GLU A 143 2.11 18.73 7.84
C GLU A 143 0.65 18.27 7.79
N LYS A 144 -0.27 19.23 7.71
CA LYS A 144 -1.70 18.97 7.63
C LYS A 144 -2.37 20.00 6.73
N GLY A 145 -3.46 19.61 6.11
CA GLY A 145 -4.28 20.53 5.35
C GLY A 145 -5.63 19.95 5.00
N PHE A 146 -6.39 20.71 4.20
CA PHE A 146 -7.72 20.33 3.76
C PHE A 146 -7.84 20.52 2.25
N PHE A 147 -8.69 19.73 1.63
CA PHE A 147 -9.13 19.94 0.25
C PHE A 147 -10.56 19.45 0.08
N ALA A 148 -11.22 19.91 -0.99
CA ALA A 148 -12.55 19.45 -1.35
C ALA A 148 -12.54 18.64 -2.66
N LEU A 149 -13.40 17.62 -2.72
CA LEU A 149 -13.69 16.85 -3.91
C LEU A 149 -15.13 17.14 -4.34
N PHE A 150 -15.28 17.79 -5.48
CA PHE A 150 -16.58 18.10 -6.09
C PHE A 150 -17.08 16.96 -6.98
N TYR A 151 -18.39 16.70 -6.88
CA TYR A 151 -19.15 15.64 -7.54
C TYR A 151 -18.51 14.25 -7.37
N PRO A 152 -18.30 13.80 -6.11
CA PRO A 152 -17.61 12.54 -5.84
C PRO A 152 -18.32 11.34 -6.46
N GLU A 153 -19.65 11.34 -6.52
CA GLU A 153 -20.47 10.24 -7.07
C GLU A 153 -20.22 9.91 -8.53
N ARG A 154 -19.63 10.84 -9.30
CA ARG A 154 -19.35 10.58 -10.71
C ARG A 154 -18.39 9.41 -10.90
N CYS A 155 -17.65 9.01 -9.87
CA CYS A 155 -16.79 7.84 -9.96
C CYS A 155 -17.51 6.51 -9.75
N PHE A 156 -18.75 6.49 -9.25
CA PHE A 156 -19.45 5.23 -8.94
C PHE A 156 -19.80 4.41 -10.18
N GLN A 157 -19.85 5.03 -11.35
CA GLN A 157 -20.01 4.31 -12.62
C GLN A 157 -18.73 3.58 -13.05
N PHE A 158 -17.59 3.84 -12.41
CA PHE A 158 -16.30 3.26 -12.79
C PHE A 158 -15.88 2.08 -11.93
N TYR A 159 -16.64 1.69 -10.90
CA TYR A 159 -16.33 0.51 -10.11
C TYR A 159 -17.60 -0.03 -9.46
N ASP A 160 -17.61 -1.33 -9.18
CA ASP A 160 -18.70 -1.96 -8.45
C ASP A 160 -18.57 -1.66 -6.95
N THR A 161 -19.56 -0.96 -6.38
CA THR A 161 -19.59 -0.59 -4.96
C THR A 161 -19.89 -1.76 -4.03
N GLU A 162 -20.44 -2.85 -4.55
CA GLU A 162 -20.79 -4.05 -3.79
C GLU A 162 -19.71 -5.14 -3.89
N TYR A 163 -18.68 -4.91 -4.71
CA TYR A 163 -17.58 -5.84 -4.89
C TYR A 163 -16.77 -6.01 -3.60
N ILE A 164 -16.66 -7.26 -3.15
CA ILE A 164 -15.82 -7.65 -2.01
C ILE A 164 -14.52 -8.26 -2.55
N PRO A 165 -13.36 -7.61 -2.36
CA PRO A 165 -12.08 -8.17 -2.80
C PRO A 165 -11.79 -9.48 -2.07
N LYS A 166 -11.42 -10.51 -2.83
CA LYS A 166 -11.07 -11.85 -2.29
C LYS A 166 -9.56 -12.11 -2.30
N ASP A 167 -8.85 -11.46 -3.21
CA ASP A 167 -7.41 -11.58 -3.42
C ASP A 167 -6.82 -10.21 -3.79
N ASP A 168 -5.51 -10.16 -4.04
CA ASP A 168 -4.77 -8.94 -4.38
C ASP A 168 -4.83 -8.61 -5.89
N GLY A 169 -5.68 -9.30 -6.67
CA GLY A 169 -5.75 -9.16 -8.13
C GLY A 169 -4.49 -9.62 -8.86
N GLY A 170 -3.58 -10.38 -8.22
CA GLY A 170 -2.30 -10.79 -8.81
C GLY A 170 -1.20 -9.72 -8.77
N ILE A 171 -1.39 -8.65 -8.01
CA ILE A 171 -0.44 -7.53 -7.89
C ILE A 171 0.89 -7.98 -7.29
N VAL A 172 0.86 -8.75 -6.20
CA VAL A 172 2.05 -9.27 -5.52
C VAL A 172 2.82 -10.22 -6.45
N ALA A 173 2.10 -11.09 -7.17
CA ALA A 173 2.71 -11.99 -8.14
C ALA A 173 3.39 -11.22 -9.28
N ALA A 174 2.71 -10.25 -9.89
CA ALA A 174 3.29 -9.40 -10.93
C ALA A 174 4.50 -8.60 -10.44
N MET A 175 4.43 -8.09 -9.20
CA MET A 175 5.55 -7.40 -8.56
C MET A 175 6.74 -8.33 -8.35
N ALA A 176 6.52 -9.55 -7.83
CA ALA A 176 7.57 -10.56 -7.65
C ALA A 176 8.23 -10.95 -8.98
N SER A 177 7.44 -11.19 -10.04
CA SER A 177 7.95 -11.47 -11.39
C SER A 177 8.79 -10.32 -11.93
N THR A 178 8.34 -9.08 -11.73
CA THR A 178 9.06 -7.89 -12.14
C THR A 178 10.43 -7.75 -11.43
N ILE A 179 10.52 -8.23 -10.19
CA ILE A 179 11.79 -8.25 -9.42
C ILE A 179 12.70 -9.36 -9.92
N GLY A 180 12.15 -10.55 -10.22
CA GLY A 180 12.88 -11.69 -10.78
C GLY A 180 13.45 -11.44 -12.19
N GLU A 181 12.91 -10.44 -12.90
CA GLU A 181 13.43 -9.96 -14.19
C GLU A 181 14.50 -8.87 -14.09
N LEU A 182 14.86 -8.39 -12.89
CA LEU A 182 16.16 -7.74 -12.73
C LEU A 182 17.19 -8.87 -12.85
N PRO A 183 18.03 -8.88 -13.90
CA PRO A 183 19.03 -9.93 -14.05
C PRO A 183 19.76 -10.05 -12.71
N GLU A 184 19.89 -11.29 -12.20
CA GLU A 184 20.86 -11.59 -11.15
C GLU A 184 22.12 -10.84 -11.54
N SER A 185 22.43 -9.74 -10.84
CA SER A 185 23.58 -8.92 -11.14
C SER A 185 24.75 -9.86 -11.33
N ASP A 186 25.39 -9.77 -12.51
CA ASP A 186 26.48 -10.56 -13.09
C ASP A 186 27.72 -10.76 -12.17
N GLY A 187 27.51 -11.15 -10.92
CA GLY A 187 28.45 -10.92 -9.83
C GLY A 187 28.68 -12.12 -8.92
N ASP A 188 28.03 -13.27 -9.09
CA ASP A 188 28.35 -14.41 -8.21
C ASP A 188 28.09 -15.82 -8.78
N LYS A 189 28.17 -16.00 -10.11
CA LYS A 189 28.16 -17.35 -10.74
C LYS A 189 29.53 -17.98 -10.92
N ARG A 190 30.56 -17.50 -10.22
CA ARG A 190 31.84 -18.22 -10.08
C ARG A 190 31.98 -18.80 -8.68
N GLY A 191 31.43 -20.00 -8.50
CA GLY A 191 32.07 -20.96 -7.60
C GLY A 191 31.28 -21.45 -6.40
N ARG A 192 30.12 -22.06 -6.62
CA ARG A 192 29.72 -23.19 -5.75
C ARG A 192 29.58 -24.46 -6.57
N LYS A 193 30.75 -25.04 -6.87
CA LYS A 193 30.91 -26.44 -7.23
C LYS A 193 30.16 -27.29 -6.20
N ARG A 194 29.11 -27.95 -6.66
CA ARG A 194 28.47 -29.10 -6.03
C ARG A 194 29.54 -30.09 -5.56
N ARG A 195 29.71 -30.24 -4.26
CA ARG A 195 30.27 -31.46 -3.68
C ARG A 195 29.09 -32.33 -3.24
N SER A 196 28.72 -33.27 -4.10
CA SER A 196 27.95 -34.43 -3.68
C SER A 196 28.90 -35.37 -2.94
N GLY A 197 28.44 -35.96 -1.84
CA GLY A 197 29.28 -36.86 -1.07
C GLY A 197 28.69 -37.27 0.27
N ARG A 198 27.92 -38.37 0.21
CA ARG A 198 27.95 -39.49 1.18
C ARG A 198 27.12 -39.35 2.46
N GLN A 199 26.18 -40.31 2.58
CA GLN A 199 25.44 -40.70 3.78
C GLN A 199 26.36 -41.10 4.95
N THR A 200 25.96 -40.76 6.17
CA THR A 200 25.88 -41.70 7.30
C THR A 200 24.81 -41.27 8.30
N THR A 201 24.04 -42.25 8.76
CA THR A 201 23.06 -42.26 9.85
C THR A 201 23.64 -41.91 11.22
N ALA A 202 22.92 -41.14 12.05
CA ALA A 202 22.70 -41.38 13.49
C ALA A 202 21.95 -40.19 14.13
N ALA A 203 21.12 -40.50 15.12
CA ALA A 203 20.28 -39.59 15.89
C ALA A 203 21.08 -38.55 16.70
N SER A 204 20.55 -37.32 16.79
CA SER A 204 20.40 -36.57 18.05
C SER A 204 19.91 -35.13 17.81
N ALA A 205 18.99 -34.72 18.69
CA ALA A 205 18.88 -33.42 19.35
C ALA A 205 19.02 -32.10 18.56
N GLY A 206 17.98 -31.27 18.71
CA GLY A 206 18.15 -29.83 18.85
C GLY A 206 18.34 -29.07 17.53
N GLY A 207 17.23 -28.87 16.81
CA GLY A 207 17.20 -27.92 15.70
C GLY A 207 17.49 -26.52 16.21
N ILE A 208 18.75 -26.08 16.03
CA ILE A 208 19.13 -24.67 16.04
C ILE A 208 18.40 -24.05 14.84
N GLY A 209 17.18 -23.56 15.08
CA GLY A 209 16.54 -22.62 14.17
C GLY A 209 17.55 -21.52 13.89
N SER A 210 17.75 -21.22 12.60
CA SER A 210 18.67 -20.19 12.14
C SER A 210 18.59 -18.97 13.06
N VAL A 211 19.74 -18.47 13.53
CA VAL A 211 19.82 -17.25 14.36
C VAL A 211 19.00 -16.11 13.74
N GLU A 212 18.89 -16.10 12.42
CA GLU A 212 18.10 -15.17 11.62
C GLU A 212 16.58 -15.36 11.75
N GLU A 213 16.11 -16.58 11.98
CA GLU A 213 14.70 -16.87 12.29
C GLU A 213 14.35 -16.48 13.72
N VAL A 214 15.26 -16.69 14.67
CA VAL A 214 15.10 -16.23 16.06
C VAL A 214 15.10 -14.70 16.13
N ALA A 215 16.02 -14.05 15.41
CA ALA A 215 16.06 -12.59 15.31
C ALA A 215 14.76 -12.03 14.70
N ARG A 216 14.26 -12.64 13.61
CA ARG A 216 12.97 -12.25 13.02
C ARG A 216 11.80 -12.39 13.98
N ARG A 217 11.72 -13.49 14.73
CA ARG A 217 10.65 -13.69 15.74
C ARG A 217 10.74 -12.70 16.90
N LEU A 218 11.95 -12.27 17.28
CA LEU A 218 12.15 -11.27 18.34
C LEU A 218 11.76 -9.86 17.87
N ASP A 219 12.10 -9.48 16.65
CA ASP A 219 11.70 -8.19 16.07
C ASP A 219 10.17 -8.09 15.95
N ASP A 220 9.51 -9.14 15.43
CA ASP A 220 8.05 -9.18 15.32
C ASP A 220 7.35 -9.15 16.70
N ALA A 221 7.94 -9.80 17.71
CA ALA A 221 7.42 -9.79 19.08
C ALA A 221 7.58 -8.41 19.75
N ALA A 222 8.71 -7.73 19.51
CA ALA A 222 8.96 -6.40 20.03
C ALA A 222 7.98 -5.36 19.44
N GLU A 223 7.70 -5.43 18.14
CA GLU A 223 6.75 -4.52 17.48
C GLU A 223 5.32 -4.71 18.02
N ARG A 224 4.89 -5.96 18.26
CA ARG A 224 3.59 -6.25 18.90
C ARG A 224 3.49 -5.70 20.32
N LEU A 225 4.56 -5.80 21.11
CA LEU A 225 4.59 -5.26 22.48
C LEU A 225 4.53 -3.73 22.50
N GLU A 226 5.19 -3.04 21.55
CA GLU A 226 5.07 -1.58 21.43
C GLU A 226 3.64 -1.13 21.10
N VAL A 227 2.96 -1.85 20.20
CA VAL A 227 1.56 -1.58 19.87
C VAL A 227 0.68 -1.71 21.12
N VAL A 228 0.80 -2.82 21.86
CA VAL A 228 0.05 -3.04 23.10
C VAL A 228 0.35 -1.95 24.14
N ARG A 229 1.62 -1.59 24.32
CA ARG A 229 2.03 -0.54 25.27
C ARG A 229 1.42 0.81 24.93
N ARG A 230 1.32 1.18 23.65
CA ARG A 230 0.65 2.42 23.22
C ARG A 230 -0.84 2.41 23.55
N TYR A 231 -1.52 1.27 23.38
CA TYR A 231 -2.94 1.12 23.75
C TYR A 231 -3.17 1.16 25.27
N SER A 232 -2.30 0.57 26.07
CA SER A 232 -2.41 0.61 27.54
C SER A 232 -2.14 2.01 28.12
N SER A 233 -1.28 2.78 27.47
CA SER A 233 -0.89 4.13 27.92
C SER A 233 -1.95 5.20 27.63
N GLY A 234 -2.79 4.97 26.62
CA GLY A 234 -3.84 5.92 26.21
C GLY A 234 -5.14 5.85 27.02
N LYS A 235 -5.30 4.88 27.93
CA LYS A 235 -6.57 4.61 28.65
C LYS A 235 -6.64 5.18 30.07
N ARG A 236 -5.68 6.03 30.47
CA ARG A 236 -5.70 6.78 31.73
C ARG A 236 -6.01 8.26 31.47
N ARG A 237 -7.25 8.58 31.15
CA ARG A 237 -7.88 9.89 31.37
C ARG A 237 -9.36 9.71 31.59
#